data_AF-A0A418XZL3-F1
#
_entry.id   AF-A0A418XZL3-F1
#
_cell.length_a   1.000
_cell.length_b   1.000
_cell.length_c   1.000
_cell.angle_alpha   90.00
_cell.angle_beta   90.00
_cell.angle_gamma   90.00
#
_symmetry.space_group_name_H-M   'P 1'
#
loop_
_entity.id
_entity.type
_entity.pdbx_description
1 polymer ?
#
loop_
_entity_poly.entity_id
_entity_poly.type
_entity_poly.pdbx_seq_one_letter_code
_entity_poly.pdbx_strand_id
1 'polypeptide(L)'
;MELDAVIQRYQHDLATTVFREPHPEDASRWHQQRIGERTWRVAQPVTLTPYAAVQPCSARCRFCSENLRENGDTGTHASLLRPGMNYFNQLQTALMALRGLPLSYSLSGLEMTDHRDWFLRLLDCLSSHAAVSPVEGRVLYSNGAGLTALGEDAALAAAIRSFAFDWVELSRHHPDTVTNQQIMRFRSREGVMITDQFRECVAQLGALTEVKLVCLVQQGGVDSLAALQRYLDWARSLGVRHVILREMSQLDQRYRANGTQRYIRASRVSVAGLLQAFLEAHPLAQGTRLRQATHGYYFSNLVIESDGLTVTFESSNYQRLHEKHDSGQIFKLVFHANGNLCADWNPERHVLIPAVNGDITHAQ
;
A
#
# COMPACT_ATOMS: atom_id res chain seq x y z
N MET A 1 -8.15 16.57 -15.11
CA MET A 1 -9.37 16.36 -14.33
C MET A 1 -9.00 15.51 -13.13
N GLU A 2 -9.41 15.91 -11.92
CA GLU A 2 -9.14 15.15 -10.70
C GLU A 2 -10.16 14.02 -10.52
N LEU A 3 -9.77 12.92 -9.87
CA LEU A 3 -10.65 11.78 -9.66
C LEU A 3 -11.88 12.15 -8.82
N ASP A 4 -11.72 13.03 -7.82
CA ASP A 4 -12.82 13.58 -7.02
C ASP A 4 -13.91 14.23 -7.90
N ALA A 5 -13.52 14.90 -9.00
CA ALA A 5 -14.46 15.52 -9.92
C ALA A 5 -15.24 14.48 -10.76
N VAL A 6 -14.61 13.34 -11.07
CA VAL A 6 -15.29 12.22 -11.73
C VAL A 6 -16.26 11.56 -10.76
N ILE A 7 -15.84 11.30 -9.52
CA ILE A 7 -16.70 10.76 -8.46
C ILE A 7 -17.93 11.65 -8.27
N GLN A 8 -17.74 12.97 -8.15
CA GLN A 8 -18.83 13.92 -7.99
C GLN A 8 -19.81 13.90 -9.16
N ARG A 9 -19.31 13.76 -10.40
CA ARG A 9 -20.14 13.68 -11.61
C ARG A 9 -21.07 12.47 -11.60
N TYR A 10 -20.57 11.34 -11.11
CA TYR A 10 -21.30 10.06 -11.09
C TYR A 10 -21.90 9.71 -9.72
N GLN A 11 -22.03 10.68 -8.82
CA GLN A 11 -22.46 10.41 -7.44
C GLN A 11 -23.83 9.72 -7.33
N HIS A 12 -24.73 9.98 -8.28
CA HIS A 12 -26.08 9.41 -8.30
C HIS A 12 -26.13 7.99 -8.89
N ASP A 13 -25.07 7.57 -9.58
CA ASP A 13 -24.92 6.23 -10.15
C ASP A 13 -24.14 5.28 -9.23
N LEU A 14 -23.51 5.80 -8.18
CA LEU A 14 -22.77 5.01 -7.19
C LEU A 14 -23.74 4.27 -6.25
N ALA A 15 -23.49 2.98 -6.04
CA ALA A 15 -24.26 2.23 -5.04
C ALA A 15 -23.92 2.65 -3.60
N THR A 16 -22.70 3.14 -3.35
CA THR A 16 -22.27 3.62 -2.03
C THR A 16 -21.11 4.60 -2.15
N THR A 17 -21.06 5.56 -1.21
CA THR A 17 -19.90 6.43 -1.02
C THR A 17 -19.40 6.29 0.42
N VAL A 18 -18.11 5.97 0.57
CA VAL A 18 -17.45 5.76 1.85
C VAL A 18 -16.49 6.91 2.13
N PHE A 19 -16.68 7.60 3.25
CA PHE A 19 -15.71 8.58 3.75
C PHE A 19 -14.82 7.90 4.77
N ARG A 20 -13.56 7.62 4.44
CA ARG A 20 -12.58 7.06 5.39
C ARG A 20 -11.98 8.13 6.30
N GLU A 21 -11.86 9.36 5.82
CA GLU A 21 -11.60 10.48 6.72
C GLU A 21 -12.87 10.77 7.54
N PRO A 22 -12.80 10.76 8.88
CA PRO A 22 -13.95 11.14 9.70
C PRO A 22 -14.18 12.65 9.68
N HIS A 23 -15.45 13.07 9.73
CA HIS A 23 -15.79 14.47 9.94
C HIS A 23 -15.22 14.93 11.30
N PRO A 24 -14.71 16.16 11.45
CA PRO A 24 -14.07 16.62 12.71
C PRO A 24 -14.96 16.50 13.96
N GLU A 25 -16.27 16.57 13.77
CA GLU A 25 -17.31 16.51 14.82
C GLU A 25 -17.90 15.10 15.01
N ASP A 26 -17.53 14.12 14.17
CA ASP A 26 -18.04 12.74 14.30
C ASP A 26 -17.30 11.99 15.42
N ALA A 27 -17.76 12.19 16.64
CA ALA A 27 -17.18 11.58 17.84
C ALA A 27 -17.13 10.04 17.79
N SER A 28 -17.99 9.39 16.99
CA SER A 28 -18.00 7.92 16.86
C SER A 28 -16.79 7.39 16.08
N ARG A 29 -16.15 8.25 15.29
CA ARG A 29 -15.01 7.90 14.43
C ARG A 29 -13.70 8.57 14.84
N TRP A 30 -13.71 9.23 16.00
CA TRP A 30 -12.52 9.76 16.66
C TRP A 30 -12.28 9.01 17.96
N HIS A 31 -11.31 8.10 17.95
CA HIS A 31 -10.92 7.35 19.14
C HIS A 31 -9.92 8.16 19.96
N GLN A 32 -10.07 8.16 21.29
CA GLN A 32 -9.07 8.72 22.21
C GLN A 32 -8.13 7.60 22.63
N GLN A 33 -6.86 7.67 22.24
CA GLN A 33 -5.86 6.67 22.62
C GLN A 33 -4.80 7.30 23.51
N ARG A 34 -4.61 6.76 24.71
CA ARG A 34 -3.46 7.11 25.53
C ARG A 34 -2.23 6.36 25.02
N ILE A 35 -1.21 7.11 24.60
CA ILE A 35 0.09 6.58 24.17
C ILE A 35 1.16 7.28 25.02
N GLY A 36 1.81 6.50 25.89
CA GLY A 36 2.67 7.05 26.94
C GLY A 36 1.89 7.96 27.89
N GLU A 37 2.36 9.20 28.05
CA GLU A 37 1.73 10.20 28.92
C GLU A 37 0.68 11.05 28.21
N ARG A 38 0.54 10.93 26.89
CA ARG A 38 -0.29 11.79 26.05
C ARG A 38 -1.54 11.06 25.59
N THR A 39 -2.66 11.77 25.50
CA THR A 39 -3.88 11.28 24.84
C THR A 39 -3.95 11.87 23.44
N TRP A 40 -4.13 11.00 22.45
CA TRP A 40 -4.19 11.34 21.04
C TRP A 40 -5.57 11.12 20.47
N ARG A 41 -5.97 11.98 19.53
CA ARG A 41 -7.13 11.76 18.66
C ARG A 41 -6.72 10.92 17.47
N VAL A 42 -7.31 9.73 17.35
CA VAL A 42 -7.06 8.78 16.27
C VAL A 42 -8.30 8.68 15.38
N ALA A 43 -8.12 8.96 14.09
CA ALA A 43 -9.16 8.85 13.08
C ALA A 43 -9.44 7.38 12.75
N GLN A 44 -10.71 6.96 12.71
CA GLN A 44 -11.10 5.61 12.30
C GLN A 44 -11.69 5.57 10.89
N PRO A 45 -11.32 4.57 10.05
CA PRO A 45 -10.37 3.48 10.34
C PRO A 45 -8.91 3.95 10.34
N VAL A 46 -8.08 3.47 11.27
CA VAL A 46 -6.61 3.70 11.28
C VAL A 46 -5.84 2.45 10.88
N THR A 47 -4.74 2.64 10.16
CA THR A 47 -3.82 1.56 9.78
C THR A 47 -2.54 1.61 10.59
N LEU A 48 -2.03 0.44 10.97
CA LEU A 48 -0.65 0.23 11.43
C LEU A 48 0.16 -0.43 10.32
N THR A 49 1.28 0.20 9.96
CA THR A 49 2.29 -0.37 9.07
C THR A 49 3.57 -0.65 9.87
N PRO A 50 3.90 -1.93 10.16
CA PRO A 50 5.20 -2.31 10.72
C PRO A 50 6.31 -2.20 9.68
N TYR A 51 6.74 -0.99 9.35
CA TYR A 51 7.75 -0.72 8.35
C TYR A 51 9.11 -1.28 8.77
N ALA A 52 9.68 -2.16 7.95
CA ALA A 52 11.09 -2.52 8.05
C ALA A 52 11.68 -2.80 6.67
N ALA A 53 12.90 -2.32 6.48
CA ALA A 53 13.71 -2.58 5.30
C ALA A 53 14.77 -3.63 5.65
N VAL A 54 14.37 -4.86 6.02
CA VAL A 54 15.27 -5.93 6.50
C VAL A 54 16.48 -6.12 5.58
N GLN A 55 16.21 -6.08 4.28
CA GLN A 55 17.21 -6.03 3.23
C GLN A 55 16.76 -5.07 2.12
N PRO A 56 17.64 -4.67 1.19
CA PRO A 56 17.24 -3.87 0.04
C PRO A 56 16.17 -4.60 -0.77
N CYS A 57 15.11 -3.88 -1.15
CA CYS A 57 14.02 -4.41 -1.98
C CYS A 57 14.57 -5.10 -3.25
N SER A 58 13.99 -6.25 -3.56
CA SER A 58 14.16 -7.00 -4.81
C SER A 58 13.85 -6.15 -6.05
N ALA A 59 13.01 -5.12 -5.94
CA ALA A 59 12.70 -4.16 -6.99
C ALA A 59 13.42 -2.80 -6.82
N ARG A 60 13.70 -2.12 -7.94
CA ARG A 60 14.28 -0.76 -7.99
C ARG A 60 13.42 0.17 -8.84
N CYS A 61 12.12 0.12 -8.59
CA CYS A 61 11.09 0.91 -9.28
C CYS A 61 11.48 2.39 -9.36
N ARG A 62 11.40 2.99 -10.55
CA ARG A 62 11.75 4.40 -10.74
C ARG A 62 10.81 5.38 -10.03
N PHE A 63 9.60 4.93 -9.72
CA PHE A 63 8.56 5.68 -9.03
C PHE A 63 8.49 5.39 -7.52
N CYS A 64 9.44 4.61 -6.96
CA CYS A 64 9.39 4.22 -5.56
C CYS A 64 9.41 5.44 -4.64
N SER A 65 8.35 5.60 -3.83
CA SER A 65 8.21 6.67 -2.83
C SER A 65 9.40 6.73 -1.89
N GLU A 66 10.04 5.58 -1.62
CA GLU A 66 11.18 5.46 -0.73
C GLU A 66 12.46 6.17 -1.21
N ASN A 67 12.46 6.64 -2.46
CA ASN A 67 13.51 7.46 -3.03
C ASN A 67 13.16 8.95 -3.05
N LEU A 68 11.94 9.35 -2.66
CA LEU A 68 11.56 10.74 -2.50
C LEU A 68 12.23 11.31 -1.24
N ARG A 69 12.55 12.61 -1.26
CA ARG A 69 13.16 13.31 -0.14
C ARG A 69 12.51 14.66 0.03
N GLU A 70 12.10 15.01 1.24
CA GLU A 70 11.58 16.33 1.54
C GLU A 70 12.71 17.37 1.70
N ASN A 71 12.43 18.63 1.39
CA ASN A 71 13.30 19.77 1.63
C ASN A 71 13.55 19.89 3.14
N GLY A 72 14.81 20.09 3.56
CA GLY A 72 15.17 20.20 4.97
C GLY A 72 15.30 18.87 5.73
N ASP A 73 14.86 17.74 5.17
CA ASP A 73 15.10 16.42 5.75
C ASP A 73 16.61 16.09 5.81
N THR A 74 17.15 15.95 7.01
CA THR A 74 18.56 15.63 7.27
C THR A 74 18.75 14.27 7.94
N GLY A 75 17.63 13.63 8.33
CA GLY A 75 17.62 12.35 9.01
C GLY A 75 17.87 11.16 8.09
N THR A 76 17.97 9.98 8.69
CA THR A 76 18.11 8.74 7.92
C THR A 76 16.75 8.33 7.37
N HIS A 77 16.64 8.22 6.05
CA HIS A 77 15.40 7.78 5.41
C HIS A 77 14.99 6.37 5.84
N ALA A 78 13.68 6.12 6.03
CA ALA A 78 13.15 4.84 6.54
C ALA A 78 13.70 3.62 5.78
N SER A 79 13.77 3.69 4.45
CA SER A 79 14.27 2.59 3.59
C SER A 79 15.76 2.24 3.77
N LEU A 80 16.54 3.11 4.41
CA LEU A 80 17.95 2.88 4.72
C LEU A 80 18.15 2.33 6.14
N LEU A 81 17.13 2.39 6.98
CA LEU A 81 17.18 1.82 8.32
C LEU A 81 17.05 0.29 8.26
N ARG A 82 17.79 -0.41 9.12
CA ARG A 82 17.69 -1.86 9.29
C ARG A 82 17.14 -2.17 10.68
N PRO A 83 16.23 -3.15 10.81
CA PRO A 83 15.71 -3.52 12.12
C PRO A 83 16.84 -4.14 12.94
N GLY A 84 17.10 -3.58 14.14
CA GLY A 84 18.01 -4.18 15.10
C GLY A 84 17.46 -5.47 15.73
N MET A 85 18.27 -6.15 16.54
CA MET A 85 17.88 -7.41 17.21
C MET A 85 16.61 -7.27 18.07
N ASN A 86 16.40 -6.09 18.64
CA ASN A 86 15.26 -5.78 19.52
C ASN A 86 13.99 -5.35 18.78
N TYR A 87 13.96 -5.35 17.44
CA TYR A 87 12.83 -4.84 16.65
C TYR A 87 11.48 -5.41 17.11
N PHE A 88 11.37 -6.74 17.23
CA PHE A 88 10.09 -7.36 17.59
C PHE A 88 9.70 -7.14 19.06
N ASN A 89 10.66 -7.01 19.98
CA ASN A 89 10.36 -6.65 21.38
C ASN A 89 9.81 -5.22 21.46
N GLN A 90 10.37 -4.31 20.66
CA GLN A 90 9.89 -2.93 20.56
C GLN A 90 8.53 -2.85 19.86
N LEU A 91 8.33 -3.63 18.79
CA LEU A 91 7.04 -3.74 18.11
C LEU A 91 5.95 -4.26 19.06
N GLN A 92 6.25 -5.29 19.86
CA GLN A 92 5.33 -5.81 20.87
C GLN A 92 4.98 -4.74 21.91
N THR A 93 5.96 -3.97 22.38
CA THR A 93 5.72 -2.83 23.30
C THR A 93 4.80 -1.79 22.65
N ALA A 94 5.05 -1.42 21.40
CA ALA A 94 4.22 -0.47 20.66
C ALA A 94 2.79 -1.00 20.46
N LEU A 95 2.62 -2.27 20.08
CA LEU A 95 1.33 -2.94 19.95
C LEU A 95 0.57 -2.96 21.28
N MET A 96 1.25 -3.19 22.39
CA MET A 96 0.62 -3.14 23.72
C MET A 96 0.15 -1.75 24.12
N ALA A 97 0.87 -0.71 23.74
CA ALA A 97 0.41 0.68 23.92
C ALA A 97 -0.81 1.02 23.03
N LEU A 98 -1.03 0.27 21.95
CA LEU A 98 -2.18 0.41 21.05
C LEU A 98 -3.32 -0.57 21.37
N ARG A 99 -3.21 -1.37 22.43
CA ARG A 99 -4.24 -2.34 22.80
C ARG A 99 -5.60 -1.66 23.00
N GLY A 100 -6.64 -2.24 22.41
CA GLY A 100 -8.01 -1.74 22.49
C GLY A 100 -8.38 -0.74 21.38
N LEU A 101 -7.39 -0.19 20.66
CA LEU A 101 -7.64 0.62 19.47
C LEU A 101 -8.01 -0.32 18.30
N PRO A 102 -9.17 -0.15 17.64
CA PRO A 102 -9.46 -0.86 16.40
C PRO A 102 -8.41 -0.49 15.34
N LEU A 103 -7.67 -1.49 14.86
CA LEU A 103 -6.57 -1.32 13.91
C LEU A 103 -6.81 -2.14 12.65
N SER A 104 -6.40 -1.61 11.51
CA SER A 104 -6.11 -2.41 10.32
C SER A 104 -4.59 -2.59 10.16
N TYR A 105 -4.13 -3.78 9.80
CA TYR A 105 -2.74 -4.01 9.47
C TYR A 105 -2.51 -3.80 7.97
N SER A 106 -1.55 -2.93 7.65
CA SER A 106 -1.10 -2.65 6.29
C SER A 106 0.38 -3.01 6.20
N LEU A 107 0.66 -4.25 5.79
CA LEU A 107 2.02 -4.79 5.69
C LEU A 107 2.63 -4.30 4.38
N SER A 108 3.46 -3.25 4.49
CA SER A 108 4.08 -2.53 3.39
C SER A 108 5.38 -1.86 3.85
N GLY A 109 6.10 -1.22 2.93
CA GLY A 109 7.32 -0.47 3.20
C GLY A 109 8.28 -0.63 2.02
N LEU A 110 9.16 -1.63 2.10
CA LEU A 110 9.86 -2.19 0.95
C LEU A 110 9.18 -3.48 0.50
N GLU A 111 9.93 -4.56 0.36
CA GLU A 111 9.40 -5.89 0.09
C GLU A 111 9.69 -6.79 1.28
N MET A 112 8.70 -6.92 2.17
CA MET A 112 8.85 -7.71 3.40
C MET A 112 9.00 -9.20 3.13
N THR A 113 8.40 -9.67 2.03
CA THR A 113 8.44 -11.11 1.69
C THR A 113 9.82 -11.56 1.24
N ASP A 114 10.69 -10.63 0.82
CA ASP A 114 12.07 -10.96 0.41
C ASP A 114 12.88 -11.63 1.55
N HIS A 115 12.49 -11.41 2.82
CA HIS A 115 13.14 -12.04 3.97
C HIS A 115 12.18 -12.94 4.75
N ARG A 116 12.02 -14.17 4.25
CA ARG A 116 11.14 -15.23 4.76
C ARG A 116 11.01 -15.29 6.29
N ASP A 117 12.08 -15.54 7.02
CA ASP A 117 12.00 -15.80 8.47
C ASP A 117 11.57 -14.57 9.27
N TRP A 118 11.93 -13.39 8.78
CA TRP A 118 11.50 -12.13 9.37
C TRP A 118 10.02 -11.91 9.12
N PHE A 119 9.54 -12.19 7.92
CA PHE A 119 8.12 -12.10 7.58
C PHE A 119 7.28 -13.06 8.42
N LEU A 120 7.71 -14.32 8.60
CA LEU A 120 7.05 -15.28 9.49
C LEU A 120 6.94 -14.77 10.92
N ARG A 121 8.04 -14.22 11.47
CA ARG A 121 8.07 -13.65 12.81
C ARG A 121 7.20 -12.40 12.95
N LEU A 122 7.06 -11.61 11.89
CA LEU A 122 6.11 -10.50 11.84
C LEU A 122 4.67 -10.99 11.93
N LEU A 123 4.28 -11.99 11.14
CA LEU A 123 2.93 -12.54 11.18
C LEU A 123 2.59 -13.09 12.57
N ASP A 124 3.51 -13.81 13.20
CA ASP A 124 3.33 -14.33 14.57
C ASP A 124 3.15 -13.21 15.61
N CYS A 125 3.97 -12.17 15.55
CA CYS A 125 3.89 -11.00 16.42
C CYS A 125 2.54 -10.28 16.28
N LEU A 126 2.09 -10.04 15.04
CA LEU A 126 0.81 -9.39 14.76
C LEU A 126 -0.40 -10.26 15.12
N SER A 127 -0.32 -11.58 14.89
CA SER A 127 -1.37 -12.53 15.33
C SER A 127 -1.52 -12.54 16.85
N SER A 128 -0.40 -12.49 17.59
CA SER A 128 -0.41 -12.43 19.06
C SER A 128 -1.13 -11.19 19.58
N HIS A 129 -0.92 -10.03 18.95
CA HIS A 129 -1.65 -8.81 19.30
C HIS A 129 -3.13 -8.89 18.87
N ALA A 130 -3.43 -9.44 17.69
CA ALA A 130 -4.80 -9.62 17.20
C ALA A 130 -5.66 -10.52 18.11
N ALA A 131 -5.04 -11.42 18.87
CA ALA A 131 -5.74 -12.26 19.85
C ALA A 131 -6.24 -11.47 21.08
N VAL A 132 -5.72 -10.27 21.35
CA VAL A 132 -6.01 -9.50 22.57
C VAL A 132 -6.46 -8.05 22.32
N SER A 133 -6.65 -7.68 21.05
CA SER A 133 -6.96 -6.33 20.59
C SER A 133 -7.77 -6.38 19.29
N PRO A 134 -8.74 -5.47 19.08
CA PRO A 134 -9.56 -5.47 17.86
C PRO A 134 -8.73 -5.22 16.60
N VAL A 135 -8.93 -6.06 15.58
CA VAL A 135 -8.33 -5.92 14.24
C VAL A 135 -9.43 -5.96 13.19
N GLU A 136 -9.54 -4.87 12.42
CA GLU A 136 -10.60 -4.67 11.43
C GLU A 136 -10.20 -5.11 10.02
N GLY A 137 -8.89 -5.23 9.75
CA GLY A 137 -8.42 -5.70 8.45
C GLY A 137 -6.93 -6.02 8.41
N ARG A 138 -6.54 -6.81 7.42
CA ARG A 138 -5.18 -7.33 7.19
C ARG A 138 -4.89 -7.35 5.70
N VAL A 139 -4.00 -6.46 5.26
CA VAL A 139 -3.62 -6.32 3.86
C VAL A 139 -2.11 -6.44 3.72
N LEU A 140 -1.66 -7.25 2.76
CA LEU A 140 -0.27 -7.32 2.33
C LEU A 140 -0.09 -6.58 1.01
N TYR A 141 0.93 -5.73 0.95
CA TYR A 141 1.41 -5.11 -0.27
C TYR A 141 2.72 -5.76 -0.66
N SER A 142 2.79 -6.36 -1.84
CA SER A 142 3.99 -7.07 -2.30
C SER A 142 4.21 -6.92 -3.80
N ASN A 143 5.47 -6.96 -4.22
CA ASN A 143 5.91 -7.11 -5.59
C ASN A 143 6.01 -8.59 -6.02
N GLY A 144 5.84 -9.52 -5.07
CA GLY A 144 5.76 -10.97 -5.27
C GLY A 144 7.09 -11.72 -5.25
N ALA A 145 8.24 -11.05 -5.16
CA ALA A 145 9.55 -11.70 -5.26
C ALA A 145 9.73 -12.82 -4.24
N GLY A 146 9.53 -12.52 -2.95
CA GLY A 146 9.60 -13.50 -1.86
C GLY A 146 8.44 -14.50 -1.81
N LEU A 147 7.45 -14.38 -2.69
CA LEU A 147 6.28 -15.27 -2.75
C LEU A 147 6.38 -16.30 -3.89
N THR A 148 7.41 -16.23 -4.73
CA THR A 148 7.59 -17.19 -5.84
C THR A 148 7.87 -18.62 -5.38
N ALA A 149 8.34 -18.81 -4.15
CA ALA A 149 8.61 -20.12 -3.56
C ALA A 149 7.43 -20.70 -2.76
N LEU A 150 6.24 -20.08 -2.81
CA LEU A 150 5.09 -20.48 -1.98
C LEU A 150 4.69 -21.95 -2.14
N GLY A 151 4.78 -22.51 -3.34
CA GLY A 151 4.46 -23.91 -3.61
C GLY A 151 5.40 -24.92 -2.95
N GLU A 152 6.62 -24.50 -2.60
CA GLU A 152 7.64 -25.35 -1.96
C GLU A 152 7.74 -25.08 -0.46
N ASP A 153 7.28 -23.91 0.00
CA ASP A 153 7.39 -23.44 1.38
C ASP A 153 6.07 -23.61 2.16
N ALA A 154 5.85 -24.83 2.64
CA ALA A 154 4.64 -25.18 3.39
C ALA A 154 4.44 -24.32 4.65
N ALA A 155 5.52 -23.89 5.31
CA ALA A 155 5.43 -23.08 6.52
C ALA A 155 5.01 -21.63 6.21
N LEU A 156 5.52 -21.04 5.12
CA LEU A 156 5.05 -19.73 4.65
C LEU A 156 3.59 -19.78 4.21
N ALA A 157 3.20 -20.80 3.44
CA ALA A 157 1.81 -20.98 3.03
C ALA A 157 0.87 -21.14 4.24
N ALA A 158 1.28 -21.92 5.26
CA ALA A 158 0.53 -22.08 6.50
C ALA A 158 0.43 -20.78 7.30
N ALA A 159 1.50 -19.99 7.38
CA ALA A 159 1.51 -18.71 8.07
C ALA A 159 0.59 -17.68 7.40
N ILE A 160 0.64 -17.57 6.06
CA ILE A 160 -0.27 -16.69 5.29
C ILE A 160 -1.73 -17.08 5.51
N ARG A 161 -2.04 -18.39 5.45
CA ARG A 161 -3.39 -18.90 5.70
C ARG A 161 -3.86 -18.61 7.12
N SER A 162 -3.01 -18.84 8.11
CA SER A 162 -3.35 -18.65 9.53
C SER A 162 -3.49 -17.19 9.92
N PHE A 163 -2.68 -16.31 9.31
CA PHE A 163 -2.80 -14.87 9.50
C PHE A 163 -4.10 -14.32 8.89
N ALA A 164 -4.65 -15.02 7.89
CA ALA A 164 -5.91 -14.71 7.23
C ALA A 164 -5.96 -13.25 6.74
N PHE A 165 -5.13 -12.95 5.73
CA PHE A 165 -5.24 -11.68 5.01
C PHE A 165 -6.63 -11.54 4.39
N ASP A 166 -7.19 -10.34 4.41
CA ASP A 166 -8.40 -10.05 3.66
C ASP A 166 -8.11 -10.07 2.15
N TRP A 167 -6.94 -9.53 1.77
CA TRP A 167 -6.38 -9.68 0.44
C TRP A 167 -4.89 -9.36 0.40
N VAL A 168 -4.25 -9.73 -0.72
CA VAL A 168 -2.91 -9.29 -1.10
C VAL A 168 -2.98 -8.39 -2.32
N GLU A 169 -2.41 -7.20 -2.20
CA GLU A 169 -2.12 -6.29 -3.31
C GLU A 169 -0.78 -6.68 -3.95
N LEU A 170 -0.86 -7.37 -5.08
CA LEU A 170 0.29 -7.89 -5.81
C LEU A 170 0.64 -6.97 -6.99
N SER A 171 1.83 -6.38 -6.95
CA SER A 171 2.26 -5.38 -7.92
C SER A 171 2.72 -6.02 -9.22
N ARG A 172 2.03 -5.71 -10.31
CA ARG A 172 2.50 -5.91 -11.69
C ARG A 172 2.03 -4.73 -12.53
N HIS A 173 2.93 -4.11 -13.26
CA HIS A 173 2.62 -2.85 -13.96
C HIS A 173 2.59 -2.99 -15.47
N HIS A 174 2.89 -4.19 -15.99
CA HIS A 174 2.67 -4.56 -17.38
C HIS A 174 2.58 -6.10 -17.56
N PRO A 175 1.79 -6.63 -18.52
CA PRO A 175 1.74 -8.07 -18.81
C PRO A 175 3.06 -8.63 -19.36
N ASP A 176 3.66 -7.91 -20.32
CA ASP A 176 4.94 -8.27 -20.93
C ASP A 176 6.09 -8.19 -19.91
N THR A 177 6.95 -9.20 -19.92
CA THR A 177 8.10 -9.33 -19.01
C THR A 177 9.10 -8.18 -19.20
N VAL A 178 9.44 -7.84 -20.45
CA VAL A 178 10.48 -6.84 -20.73
C VAL A 178 10.00 -5.45 -20.31
N THR A 179 8.79 -5.06 -20.71
CA THR A 179 8.20 -3.77 -20.32
C THR A 179 8.01 -3.68 -18.81
N ASN A 180 7.48 -4.73 -18.16
CA ASN A 180 7.34 -4.73 -16.70
C ASN A 180 8.69 -4.60 -16.01
N GLN A 181 9.74 -5.24 -16.54
CA GLN A 181 11.08 -5.14 -16.00
C GLN A 181 11.70 -3.74 -16.17
N GLN A 182 11.38 -3.02 -17.25
CA GLN A 182 11.78 -1.61 -17.39
C GLN A 182 11.14 -0.71 -16.32
N ILE A 183 9.93 -1.06 -15.89
CA ILE A 183 9.14 -0.31 -14.90
C ILE A 183 9.57 -0.67 -13.47
N MET A 184 9.44 -1.96 -13.09
CA MET A 184 9.68 -2.45 -11.73
C MET A 184 11.18 -2.63 -11.43
N ARG A 185 11.99 -2.91 -12.45
CA ARG A 185 13.46 -3.03 -12.36
C ARG A 185 13.89 -3.97 -11.24
N PHE A 186 13.30 -5.16 -11.22
CA PHE A 186 13.73 -6.21 -10.31
C PHE A 186 15.23 -6.50 -10.46
N ARG A 187 15.87 -6.93 -9.38
CA ARG A 187 17.25 -7.36 -9.37
C ARG A 187 17.40 -8.63 -10.20
N SER A 188 18.62 -8.93 -10.62
CA SER A 188 18.88 -10.13 -11.42
C SER A 188 18.44 -11.38 -10.66
N ARG A 189 17.83 -12.33 -11.35
CA ARG A 189 17.40 -13.65 -10.85
C ARG A 189 16.13 -13.68 -10.01
N GLU A 190 15.45 -12.55 -9.83
CA GLU A 190 14.11 -12.58 -9.22
C GLU A 190 13.13 -13.32 -10.13
N GLY A 191 12.58 -14.43 -9.65
CA GLY A 191 11.70 -15.28 -10.43
C GLY A 191 10.46 -14.53 -10.94
N VAL A 192 9.93 -13.65 -10.10
CA VAL A 192 8.73 -12.84 -10.33
C VAL A 192 8.83 -11.91 -11.55
N MET A 193 10.05 -11.66 -12.05
CA MET A 193 10.25 -10.95 -13.33
C MET A 193 9.57 -11.69 -14.49
N ILE A 194 9.71 -13.02 -14.50
CA ILE A 194 9.30 -13.90 -15.59
C ILE A 194 7.79 -14.11 -15.50
N THR A 195 7.07 -13.84 -16.59
CA THR A 195 5.60 -13.89 -16.63
C THR A 195 5.03 -15.23 -16.15
N ASP A 196 5.64 -16.36 -16.50
CA ASP A 196 5.12 -17.68 -16.09
C ASP A 196 5.29 -17.96 -14.60
N GLN A 197 6.42 -17.53 -14.01
CA GLN A 197 6.62 -17.65 -12.57
C GLN A 197 5.74 -16.68 -11.79
N PHE A 198 5.47 -15.49 -12.34
CA PHE A 198 4.47 -14.59 -11.79
C PHE A 198 3.06 -15.21 -11.83
N ARG A 199 2.68 -15.86 -12.93
CA ARG A 199 1.40 -16.56 -13.06
C ARG A 199 1.26 -17.66 -12.00
N GLU A 200 2.31 -18.45 -11.80
CA GLU A 200 2.34 -19.49 -10.78
C GLU A 200 2.21 -18.89 -9.37
N CYS A 201 2.95 -17.81 -9.08
CA CYS A 201 2.82 -17.07 -7.82
C CYS A 201 1.39 -16.58 -7.58
N VAL A 202 0.72 -16.03 -8.61
CA VAL A 202 -0.69 -15.60 -8.53
C VAL A 202 -1.60 -16.77 -8.22
N ALA A 203 -1.43 -17.92 -8.89
CA ALA A 203 -2.25 -19.11 -8.68
C ALA A 203 -2.08 -19.68 -7.26
N GLN A 204 -0.83 -19.82 -6.80
CA GLN A 204 -0.51 -20.31 -5.46
C GLN A 204 -1.04 -19.39 -4.38
N LEU A 205 -0.88 -18.08 -4.53
CA LEU A 205 -1.40 -17.11 -3.58
C LEU A 205 -2.93 -17.06 -3.59
N GLY A 206 -3.55 -17.14 -4.77
CA GLY A 206 -5.00 -17.21 -4.95
C GLY A 206 -5.65 -18.43 -4.30
N ALA A 207 -4.91 -19.51 -4.09
CA ALA A 207 -5.36 -20.68 -3.34
C ALA A 207 -5.33 -20.46 -1.81
N LEU A 208 -4.70 -19.39 -1.32
CA LEU A 208 -4.56 -19.07 0.10
C LEU A 208 -5.40 -17.86 0.52
N THR A 209 -5.56 -16.87 -0.35
CA THR A 209 -6.18 -15.58 -0.05
C THR A 209 -6.64 -14.88 -1.33
N GLU A 210 -7.50 -13.87 -1.21
CA GLU A 210 -7.83 -13.02 -2.36
C GLU A 210 -6.60 -12.25 -2.85
N VAL A 211 -6.40 -12.24 -4.17
CA VAL A 211 -5.33 -11.49 -4.86
C VAL A 211 -5.95 -10.33 -5.64
N LYS A 212 -5.42 -9.12 -5.41
CA LYS A 212 -5.73 -7.92 -6.19
C LYS A 212 -4.46 -7.50 -6.93
N LEU A 213 -4.51 -7.44 -8.26
CA LEU A 213 -3.38 -6.96 -9.03
C LEU A 213 -3.30 -5.43 -8.96
N VAL A 214 -2.14 -4.89 -8.63
CA VAL A 214 -1.90 -3.45 -8.59
C VAL A 214 -1.05 -3.01 -9.78
N CYS A 215 -1.60 -2.14 -10.62
CA CYS A 215 -0.92 -1.51 -11.74
C CYS A 215 -0.81 -0.01 -11.51
N LEU A 216 0.42 0.49 -11.35
CA LEU A 216 0.68 1.93 -11.42
C LEU A 216 0.66 2.37 -12.89
N VAL A 217 -0.42 3.05 -13.29
CA VAL A 217 -0.60 3.54 -14.66
C VAL A 217 0.44 4.62 -14.98
N GLN A 218 1.11 4.48 -16.12
CA GLN A 218 2.22 5.35 -16.48
C GLN A 218 2.58 5.24 -17.96
N GLN A 219 3.22 6.29 -18.47
CA GLN A 219 3.80 6.33 -19.82
C GLN A 219 4.76 5.18 -20.04
N GLY A 220 4.61 4.46 -21.15
CA GLY A 220 5.40 3.26 -21.46
C GLY A 220 4.95 2.01 -20.70
N GLY A 221 3.83 2.07 -19.98
CA GLY A 221 3.13 0.94 -19.36
C GLY A 221 1.67 0.94 -19.77
N VAL A 222 0.76 1.00 -18.79
CA VAL A 222 -0.67 1.25 -19.05
C VAL A 222 -0.91 2.76 -19.09
N ASP A 223 -1.03 3.32 -20.29
CA ASP A 223 -1.13 4.77 -20.53
C ASP A 223 -2.33 5.20 -21.39
N SER A 224 -3.12 4.24 -21.86
CA SER A 224 -4.23 4.47 -22.79
C SER A 224 -5.36 3.47 -22.53
N LEU A 225 -6.56 3.76 -23.04
CA LEU A 225 -7.71 2.85 -22.95
C LEU A 225 -7.40 1.47 -23.55
N ALA A 226 -6.72 1.43 -24.71
CA ALA A 226 -6.33 0.18 -25.36
C ALA A 226 -5.32 -0.61 -24.51
N ALA A 227 -4.35 0.06 -23.88
CA ALA A 227 -3.41 -0.60 -22.97
C ALA A 227 -4.10 -1.10 -21.70
N LEU A 228 -5.06 -0.34 -21.19
CA LEU A 228 -5.90 -0.73 -20.06
C LEU A 228 -6.71 -2.00 -20.37
N GLN A 229 -7.41 -2.04 -21.50
CA GLN A 229 -8.18 -3.23 -21.91
C GLN A 229 -7.28 -4.47 -22.01
N ARG A 230 -6.11 -4.36 -22.64
CA ARG A 230 -5.13 -5.46 -22.69
C ARG A 230 -4.68 -5.91 -21.30
N TYR A 231 -4.48 -4.97 -20.37
CA TYR A 231 -4.11 -5.29 -19.00
C TYR A 231 -5.22 -6.05 -18.27
N LEU A 232 -6.48 -5.62 -18.42
CA LEU A 232 -7.64 -6.26 -17.80
C LEU A 232 -7.90 -7.66 -18.38
N ASP A 233 -7.78 -7.84 -19.70
CA ASP A 233 -7.89 -9.15 -20.34
C ASP A 233 -6.80 -10.11 -19.85
N TRP A 234 -5.57 -9.60 -19.73
CA TRP A 234 -4.47 -10.37 -19.16
C TRP A 234 -4.73 -10.75 -17.69
N ALA A 235 -5.18 -9.81 -16.86
CA ALA A 235 -5.56 -10.08 -15.47
C ALA A 235 -6.64 -11.16 -15.37
N ARG A 236 -7.67 -11.10 -16.23
CA ARG A 236 -8.71 -12.13 -16.32
C ARG A 236 -8.13 -13.50 -16.71
N SER A 237 -7.16 -13.52 -17.63
CA SER A 237 -6.46 -14.76 -18.04
C SER A 237 -5.61 -15.40 -16.92
N LEU A 238 -5.34 -14.67 -15.84
CA LEU A 238 -4.68 -15.19 -14.64
C LEU A 238 -5.68 -15.74 -13.61
N GLY A 239 -6.99 -15.60 -13.84
CA GLY A 239 -8.03 -15.92 -12.87
C GLY A 239 -8.20 -14.86 -11.78
N VAL A 240 -7.57 -13.68 -11.91
CA VAL A 240 -7.73 -12.58 -10.97
C VAL A 240 -9.04 -11.85 -11.22
N ARG A 241 -9.77 -11.54 -10.14
CA ARG A 241 -11.06 -10.82 -10.20
C ARG A 241 -10.94 -9.32 -9.88
N HIS A 242 -9.86 -8.92 -9.22
CA HIS A 242 -9.70 -7.55 -8.70
C HIS A 242 -8.44 -6.91 -9.28
N VAL A 243 -8.59 -5.73 -9.87
CA VAL A 243 -7.49 -4.91 -10.40
C VAL A 243 -7.56 -3.51 -9.80
N ILE A 244 -6.44 -3.02 -9.28
CA ILE A 244 -6.29 -1.65 -8.79
C ILE A 244 -5.37 -0.91 -9.77
N LEU A 245 -5.92 0.09 -10.44
CA LEU A 245 -5.22 1.03 -11.29
C LEU A 245 -4.90 2.27 -10.45
N ARG A 246 -3.63 2.39 -10.08
CA ARG A 246 -3.16 3.46 -9.19
C ARG A 246 -2.43 4.53 -9.99
N GLU A 247 -2.78 5.77 -9.75
CA GLU A 247 -2.04 6.91 -10.25
C GLU A 247 -0.75 7.09 -9.46
N MET A 248 0.34 7.48 -10.12
CA MET A 248 1.49 8.03 -9.38
C MET A 248 1.04 9.25 -8.58
N SER A 249 1.44 9.29 -7.31
CA SER A 249 0.99 10.32 -6.36
C SER A 249 1.30 11.73 -6.84
N GLN A 250 0.36 12.65 -6.57
CA GLN A 250 0.57 14.07 -6.79
C GLN A 250 1.51 14.59 -5.70
N LEU A 251 2.73 14.91 -6.11
CA LEU A 251 3.76 15.44 -5.22
C LEU A 251 3.60 16.95 -5.07
N ASP A 252 3.77 17.46 -3.85
CA ASP A 252 3.79 18.89 -3.56
C ASP A 252 5.21 19.48 -3.63
N GLN A 253 5.34 20.76 -3.31
CA GLN A 253 6.61 21.48 -3.34
C GLN A 253 7.57 21.10 -2.21
N ARG A 254 7.14 20.28 -1.23
CA ARG A 254 8.02 19.84 -0.15
C ARG A 254 9.07 18.86 -0.65
N TYR A 255 8.84 18.16 -1.76
CA TYR A 255 9.81 17.20 -2.28
C TYR A 255 10.94 17.86 -3.08
N ARG A 256 12.18 17.43 -2.81
CA ARG A 256 13.38 17.79 -3.55
C ARG A 256 13.30 17.27 -4.98
N ALA A 257 13.85 18.05 -5.91
CA ALA A 257 14.07 17.59 -7.27
C ALA A 257 15.13 16.47 -7.29
N ASN A 258 14.71 15.24 -7.57
CA ASN A 258 15.62 14.10 -7.75
C ASN A 258 15.16 13.22 -8.93
N GLY A 259 15.87 12.11 -9.19
CA GLY A 259 15.55 11.23 -10.31
C GLY A 259 14.11 10.67 -10.24
N THR A 260 13.66 10.28 -9.06
CA THR A 260 12.32 9.72 -8.81
C THR A 260 11.24 10.75 -9.02
N GLN A 261 11.39 11.96 -8.45
CA GLN A 261 10.44 13.06 -8.61
C GLN A 261 10.29 13.43 -10.09
N ARG A 262 11.40 13.54 -10.82
CA ARG A 262 11.38 13.83 -12.27
C ARG A 262 10.69 12.72 -13.05
N TYR A 263 10.96 11.47 -12.71
CA TYR A 263 10.30 10.33 -13.35
C TYR A 263 8.80 10.33 -13.11
N ILE A 264 8.35 10.49 -11.85
CA ILE A 264 6.93 10.57 -11.50
C ILE A 264 6.24 11.67 -12.32
N ARG A 265 6.83 12.86 -12.36
CA ARG A 265 6.27 13.99 -13.12
C ARG A 265 6.17 13.70 -14.62
N ALA A 266 7.19 13.08 -15.22
CA ALA A 266 7.25 12.84 -16.65
C ALA A 266 6.39 11.64 -17.11
N SER A 267 6.24 10.63 -16.25
CA SER A 267 5.59 9.36 -16.59
C SER A 267 4.16 9.23 -16.07
N ARG A 268 3.67 10.15 -15.24
CA ARG A 268 2.32 10.08 -14.67
C ARG A 268 1.24 10.09 -15.75
N VAL A 269 0.29 9.17 -15.61
CA VAL A 269 -0.93 9.09 -16.44
C VAL A 269 -2.13 9.34 -15.54
N SER A 270 -3.08 10.16 -16.00
CA SER A 270 -4.27 10.48 -15.21
C SER A 270 -5.23 9.28 -15.12
N VAL A 271 -5.42 8.74 -13.92
CA VAL A 271 -6.45 7.70 -13.68
C VAL A 271 -7.85 8.23 -13.92
N ALA A 272 -8.12 9.51 -13.61
CA ALA A 272 -9.40 10.14 -13.87
C ALA A 272 -9.67 10.23 -15.39
N GLY A 273 -8.64 10.56 -16.17
CA GLY A 273 -8.73 10.55 -17.63
C GLY A 273 -8.95 9.15 -18.20
N LEU A 274 -8.23 8.14 -17.69
CA LEU A 274 -8.42 6.74 -18.08
C LEU A 274 -9.82 6.22 -17.72
N LEU A 275 -10.30 6.53 -16.50
CA LEU A 275 -11.64 6.16 -16.06
C LEU A 275 -12.70 6.79 -16.96
N GLN A 276 -12.57 8.08 -17.30
CA GLN A 276 -13.51 8.73 -18.21
C GLN A 276 -13.53 8.05 -19.58
N ALA A 277 -12.36 7.84 -20.19
CA ALA A 277 -12.26 7.13 -21.47
C ALA A 277 -12.86 5.72 -21.39
N PHE A 278 -12.66 5.02 -20.27
CA PHE A 278 -13.24 3.70 -20.03
C PHE A 278 -14.78 3.76 -19.98
N LEU A 279 -15.35 4.69 -19.22
CA LEU A 279 -16.80 4.83 -19.07
C LEU A 279 -17.48 5.31 -20.36
N GLU A 280 -16.79 6.11 -21.18
CA GLU A 280 -17.25 6.50 -22.52
C GLU A 280 -17.30 5.30 -23.48
N ALA A 281 -16.31 4.40 -23.42
CA ALA A 281 -16.25 3.21 -24.26
C ALA A 281 -17.10 2.04 -23.73
N HIS A 282 -17.39 1.99 -22.43
CA HIS A 282 -18.19 0.94 -21.79
C HIS A 282 -19.30 1.61 -20.94
N PRO A 283 -20.36 2.11 -21.61
CA PRO A 283 -21.42 2.86 -20.93
C PRO A 283 -22.06 2.09 -19.77
N LEU A 284 -22.51 2.84 -18.77
CA LEU A 284 -23.24 2.27 -17.63
C LEU A 284 -24.48 1.50 -18.10
N ALA A 285 -24.84 0.46 -17.35
CA ALA A 285 -25.95 -0.45 -17.65
C ALA A 285 -25.79 -1.34 -18.91
N GLN A 286 -24.69 -1.22 -19.66
CA GLN A 286 -24.29 -2.15 -20.73
C GLN A 286 -23.13 -3.06 -20.31
N GLY A 287 -23.18 -3.58 -19.08
CA GLY A 287 -22.15 -4.47 -18.53
C GLY A 287 -21.18 -3.80 -17.56
N THR A 288 -21.14 -2.47 -17.51
CA THR A 288 -20.39 -1.70 -16.50
C THR A 288 -21.32 -1.15 -15.42
N ARG A 289 -20.89 -1.25 -14.15
CA ARG A 289 -21.59 -0.70 -12.98
C ARG A 289 -20.63 0.03 -12.07
N LEU A 290 -21.01 1.22 -11.60
CA LEU A 290 -20.27 1.90 -10.54
C LEU A 290 -20.72 1.34 -9.19
N ARG A 291 -19.77 0.95 -8.33
CA ARG A 291 -20.05 0.26 -7.08
C ARG A 291 -19.86 1.17 -5.89
N GLN A 292 -18.65 1.70 -5.77
CA GLN A 292 -18.27 2.43 -4.58
C GLN A 292 -17.31 3.55 -4.93
N ALA A 293 -17.48 4.70 -4.30
CA ALA A 293 -16.40 5.67 -4.17
C ALA A 293 -15.89 5.68 -2.74
N THR A 294 -14.58 5.90 -2.57
CA THR A 294 -13.97 6.13 -1.26
C THR A 294 -13.24 7.46 -1.25
N HIS A 295 -13.52 8.31 -0.27
CA HIS A 295 -12.75 9.50 0.06
C HIS A 295 -11.90 9.21 1.30
N GLY A 296 -10.60 9.00 1.10
CA GLY A 296 -9.61 8.84 2.16
C GLY A 296 -8.99 10.16 2.59
N TYR A 297 -8.13 10.11 3.60
CA TYR A 297 -7.50 11.32 4.17
C TYR A 297 -6.49 12.00 3.22
N TYR A 298 -5.97 11.26 2.23
CA TYR A 298 -5.07 11.80 1.19
C TYR A 298 -5.24 11.11 -0.18
N PHE A 299 -6.20 10.19 -0.32
CA PHE A 299 -6.44 9.42 -1.53
C PHE A 299 -7.93 9.34 -1.81
N SER A 300 -8.29 9.09 -3.06
CA SER A 300 -9.65 8.80 -3.46
C SER A 300 -9.65 7.60 -4.40
N ASN A 301 -10.71 6.80 -4.35
CA ASN A 301 -10.90 5.75 -5.33
C ASN A 301 -12.35 5.62 -5.81
N LEU A 302 -12.50 5.08 -7.01
CA LEU A 302 -13.78 4.68 -7.58
C LEU A 302 -13.66 3.22 -8.05
N VAL A 303 -14.61 2.41 -7.62
CA VAL A 303 -14.70 0.98 -7.90
C VAL A 303 -15.80 0.76 -8.93
N ILE A 304 -15.46 0.07 -10.01
CA ILE A 304 -16.39 -0.40 -11.03
C ILE A 304 -16.42 -1.92 -11.08
N GLU A 305 -17.54 -2.47 -11.53
CA GLU A 305 -17.64 -3.83 -12.02
C GLU A 305 -17.82 -3.79 -13.53
N SER A 306 -17.01 -4.55 -14.26
CA SER A 306 -17.09 -4.66 -15.72
C SER A 306 -16.46 -5.99 -16.17
N ASP A 307 -17.13 -6.72 -17.06
CA ASP A 307 -16.66 -7.98 -17.65
C ASP A 307 -16.08 -9.00 -16.65
N GLY A 308 -16.81 -9.19 -15.54
CA GLY A 308 -16.44 -10.13 -14.47
C GLY A 308 -15.27 -9.67 -13.59
N LEU A 309 -14.76 -8.45 -13.78
CA LEU A 309 -13.72 -7.85 -12.96
C LEU A 309 -14.30 -6.74 -12.08
N THR A 310 -13.73 -6.61 -10.89
CA THR A 310 -13.82 -5.40 -10.07
C THR A 310 -12.56 -4.57 -10.30
N VAL A 311 -12.71 -3.36 -10.83
CA VAL A 311 -11.61 -2.46 -11.15
C VAL A 311 -11.69 -1.21 -10.28
N THR A 312 -10.63 -0.96 -9.51
CA THR A 312 -10.50 0.23 -8.67
C THR A 312 -9.59 1.23 -9.38
N PHE A 313 -10.07 2.45 -9.63
CA PHE A 313 -9.26 3.58 -10.07
C PHE A 313 -8.92 4.41 -8.85
N GLU A 314 -7.64 4.66 -8.60
CA GLU A 314 -7.18 5.31 -7.36
C GLU A 314 -6.17 6.42 -7.65
N SER A 315 -6.35 7.57 -7.00
CA SER A 315 -5.40 8.67 -6.99
C SER A 315 -5.04 9.06 -5.56
N SER A 316 -3.84 9.64 -5.38
CA SER A 316 -3.37 10.15 -4.09
C SER A 316 -2.72 11.52 -4.23
N ASN A 317 -2.82 12.32 -3.17
CA ASN A 317 -2.33 13.68 -3.09
C ASN A 317 -1.46 13.85 -1.84
N TYR A 318 -0.16 14.07 -2.04
CA TYR A 318 0.79 14.17 -0.93
C TYR A 318 0.77 15.53 -0.23
N GLN A 319 0.21 16.58 -0.85
CA GLN A 319 -0.08 17.82 -0.13
C GLN A 319 -1.09 17.56 1.00
N ARG A 320 -2.21 16.88 0.68
CA ARG A 320 -3.21 16.47 1.68
C ARG A 320 -2.60 15.55 2.74
N LEU A 321 -1.75 14.60 2.33
CA LEU A 321 -1.01 13.74 3.27
C LEU A 321 -0.25 14.56 4.31
N HIS A 322 0.55 15.53 3.87
CA HIS A 322 1.33 16.39 4.76
C HIS A 322 0.43 17.26 5.65
N GLU A 323 -0.63 17.87 5.10
CA GLU A 323 -1.60 18.66 5.87
C GLU A 323 -2.23 17.83 7.01
N LYS A 324 -2.53 16.55 6.76
CA LYS A 324 -3.10 15.65 7.78
C LYS A 324 -2.08 15.26 8.83
N HIS A 325 -0.83 14.97 8.46
CA HIS A 325 0.22 14.67 9.43
C HIS A 325 0.56 15.89 10.31
N ASP A 326 0.59 17.09 9.73
CA ASP A 326 0.88 18.35 10.44
C ASP A 326 -0.29 18.81 11.35
N SER A 327 -1.46 18.20 11.23
CA SER A 327 -2.67 18.56 12.02
C SER A 327 -2.57 18.23 13.52
N GLY A 328 -1.60 17.39 13.91
CA GLY A 328 -1.47 16.87 15.28
C GLY A 328 -2.45 15.75 15.62
N GLN A 329 -3.22 15.26 14.64
CA GLN A 329 -4.10 14.09 14.77
C GLN A 329 -3.48 12.86 14.12
N ILE A 330 -3.92 11.66 14.51
CA ILE A 330 -3.39 10.40 13.97
C ILE A 330 -4.33 9.85 12.90
N PHE A 331 -3.87 9.83 11.65
CA PHE A 331 -4.56 9.20 10.52
C PHE A 331 -3.90 7.88 10.06
N LYS A 332 -2.64 7.67 10.45
CA LYS A 332 -1.87 6.47 10.16
C LYS A 332 -0.84 6.25 11.26
N LEU A 333 -0.52 4.99 11.52
CA LEU A 333 0.55 4.57 12.41
C LEU A 333 1.60 3.83 11.60
N VAL A 334 2.87 4.18 11.79
CA VAL A 334 4.01 3.52 11.16
C VAL A 334 5.01 3.16 12.24
N PHE A 335 5.32 1.88 12.39
CA PHE A 335 6.39 1.42 13.28
C PHE A 335 7.65 1.18 12.46
N HIS A 336 8.67 2.00 12.67
CA HIS A 336 9.87 2.05 11.85
C HIS A 336 10.96 1.09 12.31
N ALA A 337 11.90 0.80 11.42
CA ALA A 337 13.03 -0.10 11.69
C ALA A 337 13.95 0.38 12.83
N ASN A 338 14.00 1.69 13.11
CA ASN A 338 14.73 2.24 14.25
C ASN A 338 14.01 2.02 15.61
N GLY A 339 12.81 1.42 15.62
CA GLY A 339 12.03 1.16 16.83
C GLY A 339 11.03 2.25 17.20
N ASN A 340 10.96 3.35 16.44
CA ASN A 340 9.97 4.41 16.68
C ASN A 340 8.59 4.01 16.16
N LEU A 341 7.55 4.24 16.97
CA LEU A 341 6.17 4.33 16.48
C LEU A 341 5.87 5.79 16.15
N CYS A 342 5.50 6.08 14.91
CA CYS A 342 5.21 7.42 14.42
C CYS A 342 3.79 7.54 13.84
N ALA A 343 3.27 8.76 13.80
CA ALA A 343 2.11 9.13 12.98
C ALA A 343 2.50 9.63 11.57
N ASP A 344 3.71 9.28 11.11
CA ASP A 344 4.29 9.74 9.85
C ASP A 344 5.16 8.64 9.21
N TRP A 345 5.38 8.75 7.90
CA TRP A 345 6.27 7.90 7.12
C TRP A 345 7.75 8.27 7.29
N ASN A 346 8.07 9.44 7.85
CA ASN A 346 9.41 9.80 8.29
C ASN A 346 9.67 9.25 9.70
N PRO A 347 10.77 8.49 9.90
CA PRO A 347 11.04 7.78 11.16
C PRO A 347 11.41 8.70 12.34
N GLU A 348 11.59 10.00 12.10
CA GLU A 348 12.00 11.00 13.09
C GLU A 348 10.91 12.09 13.29
N ARG A 349 9.82 12.07 12.52
CA ARG A 349 8.70 13.02 12.64
C ARG A 349 7.50 12.39 13.32
N HIS A 350 6.74 13.21 14.05
CA HIS A 350 5.50 12.82 14.73
C HIS A 350 5.64 11.52 15.54
N VAL A 351 6.77 11.39 16.26
CA VAL A 351 7.09 10.22 17.09
C VAL A 351 6.12 10.15 18.27
N LEU A 352 5.42 9.01 18.37
CA LEU A 352 4.44 8.71 19.42
C LEU A 352 5.07 7.90 20.55
N ILE A 353 5.91 6.92 20.20
CA ILE A 353 6.72 6.12 21.13
C ILE A 353 8.14 6.08 20.57
N PRO A 354 9.13 6.67 21.26
CA PRO A 354 10.52 6.57 20.84
C PRO A 354 11.08 5.17 21.12
N ALA A 355 12.05 4.75 20.33
CA ALA A 355 12.86 3.58 20.62
C ALA A 355 13.51 3.70 22.01
N VAL A 356 13.55 2.59 22.76
CA VAL A 356 14.32 2.52 24.00
C VAL A 356 15.78 2.29 23.60
N ASN A 357 16.66 3.27 23.85
CA ASN A 357 18.09 3.28 23.46
C ASN A 357 18.74 1.89 23.29
N GLY A 358 19.28 1.62 22.10
CA GLY A 358 20.19 0.48 21.84
C GLY A 358 20.00 -0.16 20.46
N ASP A 359 20.99 0.01 19.58
CA ASP A 359 21.18 -0.70 18.30
C ASP A 359 20.35 -0.25 17.09
N ILE A 360 20.53 1.00 16.66
CA ILE A 360 20.32 1.35 15.25
C ILE A 360 21.58 0.94 14.49
N THR A 361 21.54 -0.18 13.77
CA THR A 361 22.58 -0.50 12.79
C THR A 361 22.27 0.26 11.51
N HIS A 362 23.06 1.28 11.20
CA HIS A 362 23.06 1.88 9.86
C HIS A 362 23.67 0.87 8.89
N ALA A 363 23.05 0.68 7.72
CA ALA A 363 23.69 -0.04 6.64
C ALA A 363 24.91 0.77 6.17
N GLN A 364 26.09 0.14 6.15
CA GLN A 364 27.29 0.69 5.50
C GLN A 364 27.06 0.81 3.99
#